data_AF-A0A2P2L648-F1
#
_entry.id   AF-A0A2P2L648-F1
#
_cell.length_a   1.000
_cell.length_b   1.000
_cell.length_c   1.000
_cell.angle_alpha   90.00
_cell.angle_beta   90.00
_cell.angle_gamma   90.00
#
_symmetry.space_group_name_H-M   'P 1'
#
loop_
_entity.id
_entity.type
_entity.pdbx_description
1 polymer ?
#
loop_
_entity_poly.entity_id
_entity_poly.type
_entity_poly.pdbx_seq_one_letter_code
_entity_poly.pdbx_strand_id
1 'polypeptide(L)'
;MRDLLIGVNYLHSHGLAHTELRLENVHISPVDRHIKVGILGNASDFYEDGTKSGTLDNNIDRRKMMIAFDMRCVGFMMAKMVLREFMDPLIFLKFKSFLMKGNDPSCLREFLLPMLSKNSPCGNIGLQILDRNWGAGWNLLSLLLAAKPSKRISCLDALRHPFLCGPRWRVAPSVNNILWGLGATAVRITEEYIYREPQRNRLAYFIELLEMLNPHSMPRNWLELLPGKWRLLYHTGRHIGLTLRQPFARVLIGDAHLIVSRASKSNTNLSFDSDIGFTIMVGQGWPHDKIGTTGKLKVNTLFKLTSGRRLYLKEEKTTGRFVFGQPSNVDSLAQKLWGKKWRKAMPFKEFPSSIPVAKLVSGDIDVTMSLDDPLNQNIAIAQNIVKEVRTQVPPEIFDLSKLICGTYIDPRLLVLRGVNGSALLFTRCCVDENL
;
A
#
# COMPACT_ATOMS: atom_id res chain seq x y z
N MET A 1 -6.22 24.27 0.47
CA MET A 1 -7.10 23.07 0.52
C MET A 1 -8.34 23.26 1.36
N ARG A 2 -8.23 23.58 2.66
CA ARG A 2 -9.43 23.76 3.52
C ARG A 2 -10.37 24.85 3.00
N ASP A 3 -9.86 26.05 2.73
CA ASP A 3 -10.64 27.17 2.17
C ASP A 3 -11.32 26.83 0.84
N LEU A 4 -10.59 26.16 -0.07
CA LEU A 4 -11.14 25.64 -1.33
C LEU A 4 -12.34 24.73 -1.09
N LEU A 5 -12.21 23.75 -0.19
CA LEU A 5 -13.30 22.84 0.14
C LEU A 5 -14.45 23.53 0.89
N ILE A 6 -14.20 24.57 1.67
CA ILE A 6 -15.28 25.36 2.30
C ILE A 6 -16.12 26.03 1.19
N GLY A 7 -15.48 26.64 0.20
CA GLY A 7 -16.16 27.25 -0.95
C GLY A 7 -16.94 26.24 -1.78
N VAL A 8 -16.34 25.08 -2.09
CA VAL A 8 -17.03 24.00 -2.82
C VAL A 8 -18.20 23.43 -2.03
N ASN A 9 -18.02 23.21 -0.72
CA ASN A 9 -19.10 22.72 0.15
C ASN A 9 -20.27 23.70 0.21
N TYR A 10 -19.98 25.00 0.20
CA TYR A 10 -21.00 26.04 0.16
C TYR A 10 -21.83 25.94 -1.13
N LEU A 11 -21.20 25.79 -2.31
CA LEU A 11 -21.94 25.58 -3.56
C LEU A 11 -22.82 24.31 -3.50
N HIS A 12 -22.22 23.20 -3.06
CA HIS A 12 -22.92 21.91 -2.97
C HIS A 12 -24.09 21.93 -1.97
N SER A 13 -24.02 22.73 -0.91
CA SER A 13 -25.14 22.88 0.03
C SER A 13 -26.28 23.73 -0.52
N HIS A 14 -26.00 24.60 -1.51
CA HIS A 14 -26.98 25.44 -2.18
C HIS A 14 -27.51 24.85 -3.49
N GLY A 15 -27.24 23.57 -3.75
CA GLY A 15 -27.78 22.88 -4.93
C GLY A 15 -26.96 23.07 -6.21
N LEU A 16 -25.77 23.67 -6.13
CA LEU A 16 -24.95 24.00 -7.29
C LEU A 16 -23.68 23.16 -7.33
N ALA A 17 -23.28 22.74 -8.53
CA ALA A 17 -21.94 22.26 -8.85
C ALA A 17 -21.15 23.37 -9.55
N HIS A 18 -19.83 23.39 -9.34
CA HIS A 18 -18.97 24.33 -10.04
C HIS A 18 -18.65 23.86 -11.47
N THR A 19 -18.45 22.56 -11.67
CA THR A 19 -18.19 21.88 -12.96
C THR A 19 -16.94 22.32 -13.74
N GLU A 20 -16.15 23.26 -13.21
CA GLU A 20 -14.92 23.74 -13.83
C GLU A 20 -13.85 24.11 -12.79
N LEU A 21 -13.65 23.26 -11.78
CA LEU A 21 -12.60 23.51 -10.77
C LEU A 21 -11.21 23.25 -11.36
N ARG A 22 -10.39 24.30 -11.41
CA ARG A 22 -9.01 24.28 -11.90
C ARG A 22 -8.17 25.26 -11.10
N LEU A 23 -6.84 25.10 -11.12
CA LEU A 23 -5.94 26.02 -10.40
C LEU A 23 -6.04 27.47 -10.90
N GLU A 24 -6.33 27.67 -12.18
CA GLU A 24 -6.56 29.00 -12.79
C GLU A 24 -7.80 29.72 -12.22
N ASN A 25 -8.78 28.96 -11.72
CA ASN A 25 -10.03 29.50 -11.18
C ASN A 25 -9.95 29.77 -9.66
N VAL A 26 -8.74 29.71 -9.09
CA VAL A 26 -8.52 29.92 -7.66
C VAL A 26 -7.73 31.20 -7.42
N HIS A 27 -8.33 32.10 -6.64
CA HIS A 27 -7.70 33.35 -6.26
C HIS A 27 -7.15 33.28 -4.84
N ILE A 28 -5.92 33.76 -4.67
CA ILE A 28 -5.24 33.82 -3.37
C ILE A 28 -4.97 35.28 -3.06
N SER A 29 -5.47 35.75 -1.92
CA SER A 29 -5.19 37.10 -1.45
C SER A 29 -3.74 37.18 -0.92
N PRO A 30 -2.94 38.17 -1.34
CA PRO A 30 -1.56 38.29 -0.89
C PRO A 30 -1.43 38.71 0.58
N VAL A 31 -2.47 39.34 1.14
CA VAL A 31 -2.46 39.94 2.49
C VAL A 31 -2.71 38.88 3.57
N ASP A 32 -3.81 38.16 3.45
CA ASP A 32 -4.29 37.20 4.46
C ASP A 32 -4.14 35.73 4.02
N ARG A 33 -3.69 35.50 2.77
CA ARG A 33 -3.54 34.17 2.14
C ARG A 33 -4.84 33.38 2.04
N HIS A 34 -5.99 34.05 2.18
CA HIS A 34 -7.28 33.41 2.00
C HIS A 34 -7.50 33.03 0.54
N ILE A 35 -8.14 31.87 0.36
CA ILE A 35 -8.41 31.31 -0.95
C ILE A 35 -9.90 31.45 -1.27
N LYS A 36 -10.22 32.01 -2.43
CA LYS A 36 -11.57 32.04 -2.97
C LYS A 36 -11.66 31.28 -4.28
N VAL A 37 -12.74 30.52 -4.41
CA VAL A 37 -13.11 29.87 -5.66
C VAL A 37 -13.84 30.90 -6.51
N GLY A 38 -13.30 31.20 -7.69
CA GLY A 38 -13.86 32.17 -8.63
C GLY A 38 -14.46 31.51 -9.86
N ILE A 39 -15.06 32.32 -10.73
CA ILE A 39 -15.52 31.94 -12.08
C ILE A 39 -16.60 30.85 -12.04
N LEU A 40 -17.84 31.27 -11.77
CA LEU A 40 -19.03 30.41 -11.75
C LEU A 40 -19.80 30.39 -13.09
N GLY A 41 -19.18 30.84 -14.19
CA GLY A 41 -19.86 30.97 -15.49
C GLY A 41 -20.39 29.64 -16.04
N ASN A 42 -19.79 28.52 -15.65
CA ASN A 42 -20.21 27.17 -16.00
C ASN A 42 -20.86 26.40 -14.84
N ALA A 43 -21.19 27.07 -13.73
CA ALA A 43 -21.83 26.43 -12.60
C ALA A 43 -23.22 25.89 -13.01
N SER A 44 -23.59 24.74 -12.45
CA SER A 44 -24.77 23.99 -12.87
C SER A 44 -25.62 23.57 -11.68
N ASP A 45 -26.94 23.66 -11.81
CA ASP A 45 -27.87 23.18 -10.81
C ASP A 45 -27.94 21.66 -10.82
N PHE A 46 -28.03 21.05 -9.64
CA PHE A 46 -28.28 19.63 -9.48
C PHE A 46 -29.64 19.19 -10.03
N TYR A 47 -30.63 20.09 -10.05
CA TYR A 47 -32.04 19.76 -10.28
C TYR A 47 -32.63 20.26 -11.61
N GLU A 48 -31.82 20.91 -12.46
CA GLU A 48 -32.13 21.45 -13.81
C GLU A 48 -33.61 21.39 -14.24
N ASP A 49 -34.25 22.56 -14.40
CA ASP A 49 -35.67 22.76 -14.74
C ASP A 49 -36.15 21.97 -15.98
N GLY A 50 -36.47 20.70 -15.77
CA GLY A 50 -37.05 19.80 -16.76
C GLY A 50 -38.45 19.43 -16.33
N THR A 51 -39.44 20.16 -16.84
CA THR A 51 -40.83 19.71 -16.93
C THR A 51 -40.88 18.41 -17.74
N LYS A 52 -40.65 17.25 -17.10
CA LYS A 52 -41.06 15.88 -17.49
C LYS A 52 -40.37 14.85 -16.59
N SER A 53 -41.16 14.30 -15.66
CA SER A 53 -41.13 12.88 -15.23
C SER A 53 -39.75 12.17 -15.10
N GLY A 54 -38.74 12.82 -14.53
CA GLY A 54 -37.55 12.13 -14.05
C GLY A 54 -37.85 11.46 -12.71
N THR A 55 -37.64 10.15 -12.59
CA THR A 55 -37.74 9.45 -11.30
C THR A 55 -36.79 10.11 -10.28
N LEU A 56 -37.20 10.20 -9.01
CA LEU A 56 -36.41 10.80 -7.93
C LEU A 56 -34.96 10.29 -7.87
N ASP A 57 -34.76 9.03 -8.24
CA ASP A 57 -33.45 8.37 -8.31
C ASP A 57 -32.51 9.00 -9.35
N ASN A 58 -33.02 9.43 -10.52
CA ASN A 58 -32.20 10.05 -11.56
C ASN A 58 -31.60 11.38 -11.10
N ASN A 59 -32.37 12.17 -10.33
CA ASN A 59 -31.91 13.45 -9.79
C ASN A 59 -30.87 13.26 -8.68
N ILE A 60 -31.05 12.24 -7.84
CA ILE A 60 -30.08 11.87 -6.80
C ILE A 60 -28.76 11.41 -7.45
N ASP A 61 -28.83 10.62 -8.52
CA ASP A 61 -27.66 10.13 -9.22
C ASP A 61 -26.93 11.24 -9.99
N ARG A 62 -27.65 12.16 -10.63
CA ARG A 62 -27.06 13.38 -11.23
C ARG A 62 -26.29 14.19 -10.19
N ARG A 63 -26.93 14.52 -9.06
CA ARG A 63 -26.30 15.26 -7.95
C ARG A 63 -25.01 14.59 -7.48
N LYS A 64 -25.06 13.27 -7.23
CA LYS A 64 -23.88 12.49 -6.80
C LYS A 64 -22.76 12.55 -7.83
N MET A 65 -23.08 12.44 -9.12
CA MET A 65 -22.09 12.51 -10.20
C MET A 65 -21.43 13.88 -10.29
N MET A 66 -22.21 14.97 -10.19
CA MET A 66 -21.70 16.34 -10.27
C MET A 66 -20.81 16.68 -9.06
N ILE A 67 -21.26 16.35 -7.84
CA ILE A 67 -20.43 16.49 -6.63
C ILE A 67 -19.13 15.69 -6.78
N ALA A 68 -19.23 14.43 -7.20
CA ALA A 68 -18.04 13.62 -7.37
C ALA A 68 -17.10 14.21 -8.44
N PHE A 69 -17.63 14.78 -9.53
CA PHE A 69 -16.81 15.44 -10.55
C PHE A 69 -16.00 16.60 -9.97
N ASP A 70 -16.65 17.52 -9.25
CA ASP A 70 -15.99 18.63 -8.58
C ASP A 70 -14.90 18.14 -7.61
N MET A 71 -15.22 17.13 -6.80
CA MET A 71 -14.26 16.56 -5.84
C MET A 71 -13.05 15.91 -6.53
N ARG A 72 -13.21 15.34 -7.74
CA ARG A 72 -12.10 14.83 -8.54
C ARG A 72 -11.18 15.95 -9.01
N CYS A 73 -11.76 17.07 -9.46
CA CYS A 73 -11.00 18.27 -9.83
C CYS A 73 -10.24 18.84 -8.63
N VAL A 74 -10.85 18.88 -7.45
CA VAL A 74 -10.16 19.24 -6.20
C VAL A 74 -8.97 18.30 -5.93
N GLY A 75 -9.11 17.01 -6.20
CA GLY A 75 -8.00 16.04 -6.13
C GLY A 75 -6.85 16.39 -7.08
N PHE A 76 -7.13 16.75 -8.33
CA PHE A 76 -6.10 17.19 -9.28
C PHE A 76 -5.42 18.49 -8.86
N MET A 77 -6.19 19.43 -8.32
CA MET A 77 -5.64 20.68 -7.78
C MET A 77 -4.75 20.41 -6.57
N MET A 78 -5.18 19.56 -5.63
CA MET A 78 -4.36 19.13 -4.50
C MET A 78 -3.05 18.51 -4.96
N ALA A 79 -3.10 17.60 -5.94
CA ALA A 79 -1.92 16.95 -6.50
C ALA A 79 -0.93 17.98 -7.05
N LYS A 80 -1.38 18.90 -7.90
CA LYS A 80 -0.54 19.95 -8.50
C LYS A 80 -0.01 20.98 -7.49
N MET A 81 -0.79 21.30 -6.45
CA MET A 81 -0.35 22.22 -5.40
C MET A 81 0.76 21.63 -4.54
N VAL A 82 0.71 20.32 -4.27
CA VAL A 82 1.64 19.64 -3.37
C VAL A 82 2.86 19.10 -4.13
N LEU A 83 2.66 18.53 -5.32
CA LEU A 83 3.69 17.96 -6.17
C LEU A 83 3.92 18.89 -7.36
N ARG A 84 4.94 19.75 -7.25
CA ARG A 84 5.24 20.80 -8.26
C ARG A 84 5.62 20.22 -9.62
N GLU A 85 6.11 18.99 -9.64
CA GLU A 85 6.47 18.25 -10.84
C GLU A 85 5.25 18.01 -11.75
N PHE A 86 4.03 18.04 -11.20
CA PHE A 86 2.80 17.96 -11.99
C PHE A 86 2.42 19.26 -12.72
N MET A 87 3.23 20.31 -12.58
CA MET A 87 3.15 21.46 -13.50
C MET A 87 3.73 21.12 -14.87
N ASP A 88 4.63 20.15 -14.96
CA ASP A 88 5.08 19.59 -16.25
C ASP A 88 3.93 18.74 -16.87
N PRO A 89 3.42 19.12 -18.05
CA PRO A 89 2.37 18.37 -18.74
C PRO A 89 2.71 16.90 -18.99
N LEU A 90 3.98 16.57 -19.24
CA LEU A 90 4.42 15.20 -19.52
C LEU A 90 4.33 14.32 -18.27
N ILE A 91 4.82 14.81 -17.14
CA ILE A 91 4.72 14.09 -15.85
C ILE A 91 3.24 13.97 -15.45
N PHE A 92 2.46 15.04 -15.63
CA PHE A 92 1.03 15.01 -15.32
C PHE A 92 0.24 14.06 -16.23
N LEU A 93 0.65 13.90 -17.50
CA LEU A 93 0.05 12.94 -18.42
C LEU A 93 0.27 11.49 -17.95
N LYS A 94 1.47 11.16 -17.45
CA LYS A 94 1.75 9.85 -16.86
C LYS A 94 0.87 9.56 -15.64
N PHE A 95 0.72 10.55 -14.77
CA PHE A 95 -0.19 10.48 -13.63
C PHE A 95 -1.66 10.31 -14.04
N LYS A 96 -2.14 11.02 -15.07
CA LYS A 96 -3.49 10.80 -15.62
C LYS A 96 -3.64 9.41 -16.21
N SER A 97 -2.65 8.94 -16.98
CA SER A 97 -2.64 7.61 -17.59
C SER A 97 -2.74 6.51 -16.53
N PHE A 98 -1.99 6.65 -15.42
CA PHE A 98 -2.12 5.77 -14.26
C PHE A 98 -3.58 5.65 -13.79
N LEU A 99 -4.30 6.77 -13.63
CA LEU A 99 -5.70 6.76 -13.20
C LEU A 99 -6.65 6.22 -14.28
N MET A 100 -6.42 6.54 -15.56
CA MET A 100 -7.29 6.11 -16.67
C MET A 100 -7.19 4.60 -16.93
N LYS A 101 -6.03 3.99 -16.68
CA LYS A 101 -5.85 2.53 -16.73
C LYS A 101 -6.59 1.78 -15.61
N GLY A 102 -7.26 2.49 -14.70
CA GLY A 102 -8.05 1.90 -13.63
C GLY A 102 -7.23 1.46 -12.41
N ASN A 103 -5.98 1.91 -12.29
CA ASN A 103 -5.17 1.65 -11.10
C ASN A 103 -5.79 2.32 -9.87
N ASP A 104 -5.64 1.69 -8.70
CA ASP A 104 -6.17 2.22 -7.46
C ASP A 104 -5.34 3.46 -7.01
N PRO A 105 -5.97 4.64 -6.83
CA PRO A 105 -5.28 5.86 -6.40
C PRO A 105 -4.56 5.76 -5.06
N SER A 106 -4.87 4.74 -4.25
CA SER A 106 -4.12 4.46 -3.03
C SER A 106 -2.64 4.23 -3.38
N CYS A 107 -2.33 3.54 -4.48
CA CYS A 107 -0.97 3.18 -4.88
C CYS A 107 -0.17 4.35 -5.50
N LEU A 108 -0.68 5.59 -5.42
CA LEU A 108 -0.04 6.76 -6.00
C LEU A 108 1.34 7.03 -5.41
N ARG A 109 1.52 6.79 -4.11
CA ARG A 109 2.82 7.03 -3.46
C ARG A 109 3.89 6.16 -4.10
N GLU A 110 3.63 4.87 -4.23
CA GLU A 110 4.54 3.86 -4.76
C GLU A 110 4.81 4.08 -6.26
N PHE A 111 3.79 4.50 -7.01
CA PHE A 111 3.94 4.88 -8.42
C PHE A 111 4.84 6.11 -8.60
N LEU A 112 4.66 7.14 -7.77
CA LEU A 112 5.34 8.43 -7.93
C LEU A 112 6.72 8.47 -7.30
N LEU A 113 6.99 7.65 -6.27
CA LEU A 113 8.26 7.68 -5.55
C LEU A 113 9.48 7.49 -6.49
N PRO A 114 9.53 6.50 -7.40
CA PRO A 114 10.66 6.35 -8.33
C PRO A 114 10.75 7.47 -9.36
N MET A 115 9.62 8.09 -9.74
CA MET A 115 9.60 9.16 -10.73
C MET A 115 10.10 10.48 -10.15
N LEU A 116 9.66 10.81 -8.93
CA LEU A 116 9.87 12.12 -8.32
C LEU A 116 11.13 12.18 -7.44
N SER A 117 11.71 11.03 -7.07
CA SER A 117 12.91 10.97 -6.20
C SER A 117 14.23 10.86 -6.96
N LYS A 118 14.22 10.60 -8.27
CA LYS A 118 15.44 10.35 -9.08
C LYS A 118 16.46 11.50 -9.06
N ASN A 119 16.02 12.74 -8.82
CA ASN A 119 16.85 13.92 -9.02
C ASN A 119 17.05 14.78 -7.75
N SER A 120 16.61 14.35 -6.56
CA SER A 120 16.70 15.19 -5.36
C SER A 120 17.49 14.52 -4.23
N PRO A 121 18.72 14.97 -3.93
CA PRO A 121 19.50 14.46 -2.80
C PRO A 121 18.86 14.80 -1.44
N CYS A 122 17.97 15.79 -1.39
CA CYS A 122 17.26 16.23 -0.19
C CYS A 122 15.83 15.67 -0.08
N GLY A 123 15.44 14.78 -1.00
CA GLY A 123 14.07 14.26 -1.11
C GLY A 123 13.07 15.26 -1.71
N ASN A 124 11.82 14.84 -1.84
CA ASN A 124 10.76 15.67 -2.42
C ASN A 124 9.85 16.24 -1.31
N ILE A 125 9.77 17.57 -1.22
CA ILE A 125 8.97 18.26 -0.19
C ILE A 125 7.49 17.90 -0.29
N GLY A 126 6.97 17.74 -1.50
CA GLY A 126 5.57 17.35 -1.73
C GLY A 126 5.28 15.95 -1.19
N LEU A 127 6.16 14.97 -1.45
CA LEU A 127 6.05 13.62 -0.88
C LEU A 127 6.08 13.69 0.65
N GLN A 128 7.01 14.46 1.23
CA GLN A 128 7.09 14.64 2.69
C GLN A 128 5.81 15.25 3.28
N ILE A 129 5.19 16.22 2.61
CA ILE A 129 3.91 16.80 3.04
C ILE A 129 2.80 15.74 3.06
N LEU A 130 2.75 14.87 2.04
CA LEU A 130 1.72 13.83 1.95
C LEU A 130 1.97 12.68 2.94
N ASP A 131 3.23 12.39 3.27
CA ASP A 131 3.65 11.39 4.26
C ASP A 131 3.42 11.83 5.73
N ARG A 132 3.24 13.13 5.99
CA ARG A 132 2.93 13.66 7.33
C ARG A 132 1.64 13.04 7.89
N ASN A 133 1.56 13.04 9.22
CA ASN A 133 0.42 12.53 9.98
C ASN A 133 0.01 11.11 9.54
N TRP A 134 1.01 10.22 9.43
CA TRP A 134 0.81 8.81 9.05
C TRP A 134 0.22 8.65 7.64
N GLY A 135 0.71 9.44 6.67
CA GLY A 135 0.25 9.37 5.28
C GLY A 135 -1.16 9.91 5.05
N ALA A 136 -1.68 10.78 5.93
CA ALA A 136 -3.04 11.31 5.78
C ALA A 136 -3.24 12.12 4.49
N GLY A 137 -2.18 12.75 3.97
CA GLY A 137 -2.25 13.47 2.70
C GLY A 137 -2.49 12.53 1.53
N TRP A 138 -1.77 11.41 1.49
CA TRP A 138 -2.00 10.35 0.50
C TRP A 138 -3.40 9.75 0.60
N ASN A 139 -3.91 9.56 1.83
CA ASN A 139 -5.26 9.02 2.02
C ASN A 139 -6.30 9.96 1.40
N LEU A 140 -6.26 11.24 1.77
CA LEU A 140 -7.21 12.23 1.22
C LEU A 140 -7.10 12.30 -0.30
N LEU A 141 -5.89 12.35 -0.84
CA LEU A 141 -5.67 12.42 -2.28
C LEU A 141 -6.25 11.19 -3.00
N SER A 142 -6.05 9.99 -2.46
CA SER A 142 -6.61 8.76 -3.02
C SER A 142 -8.13 8.76 -3.02
N LEU A 143 -8.75 9.28 -1.96
CA LEU A 143 -10.20 9.36 -1.81
C LEU A 143 -10.83 10.42 -2.73
N LEU A 144 -10.14 11.54 -2.97
CA LEU A 144 -10.55 12.55 -3.96
C LEU A 144 -10.47 12.02 -5.39
N LEU A 145 -9.48 11.17 -5.67
CA LEU A 145 -9.21 10.63 -7.01
C LEU A 145 -9.83 9.25 -7.27
N ALA A 146 -10.63 8.72 -6.34
CA ALA A 146 -11.29 7.43 -6.47
C ALA A 146 -11.99 7.29 -7.83
N ALA A 147 -11.73 6.17 -8.53
CA ALA A 147 -12.22 5.97 -9.90
C ALA A 147 -13.76 5.98 -9.98
N LYS A 148 -14.42 5.27 -9.05
CA LYS A 148 -15.88 5.24 -8.96
C LYS A 148 -16.41 6.49 -8.24
N PRO A 149 -17.35 7.25 -8.83
CA PRO A 149 -17.98 8.39 -8.18
C PRO A 149 -18.55 8.08 -6.78
N SER A 150 -19.17 6.90 -6.62
CA SER A 150 -19.76 6.45 -5.35
C SER A 150 -18.75 6.16 -4.24
N LYS A 151 -17.47 5.95 -4.58
CA LYS A 151 -16.39 5.76 -3.60
C LYS A 151 -15.61 7.04 -3.32
N ARG A 152 -15.90 8.12 -4.05
CA ARG A 152 -15.20 9.40 -3.93
C ARG A 152 -15.69 10.14 -2.69
N ILE A 153 -14.76 10.72 -1.94
CA ILE A 153 -15.09 11.44 -0.72
C ILE A 153 -15.95 12.66 -1.02
N SER A 154 -16.96 12.90 -0.17
CA SER A 154 -17.78 14.12 -0.23
C SER A 154 -17.00 15.33 0.28
N CYS A 155 -17.48 16.54 -0.03
CA CYS A 155 -16.83 17.75 0.46
C CYS A 155 -16.87 17.86 2.00
N LEU A 156 -18.00 17.47 2.61
CA LEU A 156 -18.18 17.46 4.06
C LEU A 156 -17.21 16.49 4.75
N ASP A 157 -17.07 15.28 4.21
CA ASP A 157 -16.16 14.27 4.78
C ASP A 157 -14.69 14.68 4.57
N ALA A 158 -14.36 15.29 3.43
CA ALA A 158 -13.03 15.83 3.17
C ALA A 158 -12.65 16.92 4.18
N LEU A 159 -13.57 17.83 4.53
CA LEU A 159 -13.35 18.87 5.54
C LEU A 159 -13.12 18.33 6.95
N ARG A 160 -13.58 17.10 7.23
CA ARG A 160 -13.36 16.37 8.50
C ARG A 160 -12.14 15.45 8.44
N HIS A 161 -11.44 15.41 7.32
CA HIS A 161 -10.32 14.50 7.11
C HIS A 161 -9.10 14.90 7.97
N PRO A 162 -8.38 13.95 8.61
CA PRO A 162 -7.24 14.24 9.50
C PRO A 162 -6.15 15.11 8.88
N PHE A 163 -5.97 15.05 7.55
CA PHE A 163 -5.03 15.90 6.83
C PHE A 163 -5.35 17.40 6.93
N LEU A 164 -6.63 17.78 6.96
CA LEU A 164 -7.07 19.18 6.99
C LEU A 164 -7.35 19.70 8.40
N CYS A 165 -7.72 18.83 9.33
CA CYS A 165 -8.04 19.23 10.71
C CYS A 165 -6.82 19.19 11.65
N GLY A 166 -5.73 18.53 11.23
CA GLY A 166 -4.53 18.36 12.03
C GLY A 166 -4.71 17.36 13.20
N PRO A 167 -3.62 16.99 13.89
CA PRO A 167 -3.60 15.89 14.87
C PRO A 167 -4.40 16.17 16.16
N ARG A 168 -4.75 17.45 16.41
CA ARG A 168 -5.50 17.88 17.60
C ARG A 168 -7.01 17.75 17.44
N TRP A 169 -7.52 17.68 16.21
CA TRP A 169 -8.95 17.49 15.93
C TRP A 169 -9.24 16.00 15.76
N ARG A 170 -9.38 15.29 16.89
CA ARG A 170 -9.70 13.86 16.91
C ARG A 170 -11.21 13.67 16.87
N VAL A 171 -11.81 13.88 15.70
CA VAL A 171 -13.11 13.23 15.42
C VAL A 171 -12.83 11.72 15.48
N ALA A 172 -13.67 10.95 16.18
CA ALA A 172 -13.46 9.50 16.38
C ALA A 172 -13.06 8.83 15.05
N PRO A 173 -11.78 8.45 14.87
CA PRO A 173 -11.28 8.06 13.56
C PRO A 173 -11.92 6.73 13.15
N SER A 174 -12.27 6.61 11.88
CA SER A 174 -12.76 5.35 11.33
C SER A 174 -11.68 4.27 11.38
N VAL A 175 -12.08 3.00 11.41
CA VAL A 175 -11.16 1.84 11.31
C VAL A 175 -10.23 1.99 10.11
N ASN A 176 -10.78 2.39 8.97
CA ASN A 176 -10.02 2.56 7.73
C ASN A 176 -8.90 3.61 7.87
N ASN A 177 -9.16 4.72 8.57
CA ASN A 177 -8.14 5.74 8.81
C ASN A 177 -7.05 5.24 9.76
N ILE A 178 -7.42 4.44 10.75
CA ILE A 178 -6.45 3.79 11.66
C ILE A 178 -5.58 2.80 10.88
N LEU A 179 -6.19 1.90 10.11
CA LEU A 179 -5.50 0.92 9.26
C LEU A 179 -4.54 1.61 8.28
N TRP A 180 -5.01 2.67 7.61
CA TRP A 180 -4.18 3.47 6.73
C TRP A 180 -2.96 4.03 7.45
N GLY A 181 -3.17 4.65 8.62
CA GLY A 181 -2.10 5.26 9.39
C GLY A 181 -1.08 4.24 9.91
N LEU A 182 -1.56 3.08 10.38
CA LEU A 182 -0.71 1.97 10.81
C LEU A 182 0.12 1.43 9.63
N GLY A 183 -0.51 1.19 8.47
CA GLY A 183 0.14 0.71 7.27
C GLY A 183 1.20 1.68 6.73
N ALA A 184 0.85 2.96 6.59
CA ALA A 184 1.79 4.00 6.16
C ALA A 184 2.97 4.15 7.13
N THR A 185 2.73 4.01 8.43
CA THR A 185 3.80 4.04 9.44
C THR A 185 4.70 2.82 9.34
N ALA A 186 4.15 1.63 9.08
CA ALA A 186 4.92 0.42 8.87
C ALA A 186 5.85 0.56 7.64
N VAL A 187 5.31 1.01 6.50
CA VAL A 187 6.09 1.28 5.27
C VAL A 187 7.20 2.30 5.54
N ARG A 188 6.89 3.40 6.21
CA ARG A 188 7.89 4.43 6.51
C ARG A 188 8.99 3.93 7.45
N ILE A 189 8.64 3.16 8.49
CA ILE A 189 9.64 2.53 9.36
C ILE A 189 10.57 1.65 8.52
N THR A 190 10.02 0.94 7.54
CA THR A 190 10.82 0.04 6.72
C THR A 190 11.74 0.73 5.73
N GLU A 191 11.37 1.90 5.23
CA GLU A 191 12.14 2.66 4.24
C GLU A 191 13.17 3.60 4.87
N GLU A 192 12.85 4.25 6.00
CA GLU A 192 13.68 5.34 6.56
C GLU A 192 14.69 4.88 7.62
N TYR A 193 14.46 3.76 8.31
CA TYR A 193 15.22 3.44 9.52
C TYR A 193 16.21 2.28 9.33
N ILE A 194 17.45 2.50 9.77
CA ILE A 194 18.40 1.42 10.05
C ILE A 194 17.89 0.67 11.29
N TYR A 195 17.47 -0.58 11.09
CA TYR A 195 16.74 -1.38 12.07
C TYR A 195 17.57 -1.80 13.29
N ARG A 196 17.54 -1.01 14.35
CA ARG A 196 17.89 -1.49 15.70
C ARG A 196 16.70 -2.24 16.30
N GLU A 197 16.97 -2.99 17.37
CA GLU A 197 15.98 -3.81 18.07
C GLU A 197 14.67 -3.06 18.43
N PRO A 198 14.69 -1.79 18.91
CA PRO A 198 13.45 -1.07 19.22
C PRO A 198 12.56 -0.83 17.99
N GLN A 199 13.14 -0.54 16.82
CA GLN A 199 12.36 -0.36 15.59
C GLN A 199 11.75 -1.68 15.12
N ARG A 200 12.49 -2.81 15.25
CA ARG A 200 11.98 -4.15 14.91
C ARG A 200 10.79 -4.52 15.79
N ASN A 201 10.91 -4.30 17.10
CA ASN A 201 9.83 -4.55 18.06
C ASN A 201 8.59 -3.69 17.77
N ARG A 202 8.81 -2.42 17.42
CA ARG A 202 7.73 -1.50 17.03
C ARG A 202 7.04 -1.92 15.72
N LEU A 203 7.79 -2.37 14.73
CA LEU A 203 7.24 -2.85 13.46
C LEU A 203 6.45 -4.16 13.66
N ALA A 204 6.98 -5.10 14.44
CA ALA A 204 6.27 -6.33 14.80
C ALA A 204 4.93 -6.02 15.49
N TYR A 205 4.94 -5.09 16.45
CA TYR A 205 3.73 -4.61 17.12
C TYR A 205 2.71 -4.00 16.14
N PHE A 206 3.16 -3.21 15.16
CA PHE A 206 2.25 -2.65 14.14
C PHE A 206 1.66 -3.72 13.23
N ILE A 207 2.46 -4.71 12.82
CA ILE A 207 1.99 -5.84 12.03
C ILE A 207 0.90 -6.61 12.80
N GLU A 208 1.12 -6.90 14.07
CA GLU A 208 0.12 -7.57 14.92
C GLU A 208 -1.18 -6.77 15.03
N LEU A 209 -1.09 -5.44 15.22
CA LEU A 209 -2.29 -4.58 15.25
C LEU A 209 -3.05 -4.59 13.91
N LEU A 210 -2.34 -4.57 12.79
CA LEU A 210 -2.94 -4.63 11.45
C LEU A 210 -3.66 -5.96 11.23
N GLU A 211 -3.09 -7.05 11.71
CA GLU A 211 -3.70 -8.39 11.65
C GLU A 211 -4.96 -8.49 12.53
N MET A 212 -4.94 -7.92 13.73
CA MET A 212 -6.11 -7.90 14.61
C MET A 212 -7.26 -7.04 14.04
N LEU A 213 -6.92 -5.99 13.32
CA LEU A 213 -7.88 -5.07 12.70
C LEU A 213 -8.34 -5.54 11.30
N ASN A 214 -7.93 -6.73 10.86
CA ASN A 214 -8.19 -7.22 9.50
C ASN A 214 -9.70 -7.27 9.19
N PRO A 215 -10.21 -6.43 8.27
CA PRO A 215 -11.61 -6.44 7.89
C PRO A 215 -11.94 -7.61 6.94
N HIS A 216 -10.93 -8.23 6.32
CA HIS A 216 -11.05 -9.23 5.28
C HIS A 216 -10.51 -10.59 5.72
N SER A 217 -11.14 -11.14 6.75
CA SER A 217 -10.73 -12.43 7.30
C SER A 217 -11.04 -13.59 6.32
N MET A 218 -12.21 -13.61 5.67
CA MET A 218 -12.63 -14.79 4.89
C MET A 218 -11.71 -15.14 3.69
N PRO A 219 -11.38 -16.44 3.44
CA PRO A 219 -10.54 -16.86 2.31
C PRO A 219 -11.06 -16.43 0.92
N ARG A 220 -12.38 -16.22 0.76
CA ARG A 220 -12.96 -15.69 -0.49
C ARG A 220 -12.42 -14.30 -0.83
N ASN A 221 -12.12 -13.49 0.20
CA ASN A 221 -11.56 -12.17 0.00
C ASN A 221 -10.15 -12.25 -0.62
N TRP A 222 -9.36 -13.29 -0.31
CA TRP A 222 -8.02 -13.45 -0.89
C TRP A 222 -8.05 -13.61 -2.40
N LEU A 223 -9.06 -14.28 -2.95
CA LEU A 223 -9.24 -14.46 -4.39
C LEU A 223 -9.49 -13.13 -5.12
N GLU A 224 -9.99 -12.12 -4.41
CA GLU A 224 -10.21 -10.77 -4.93
C GLU A 224 -9.02 -9.85 -4.65
N LEU A 225 -8.33 -10.05 -3.53
CA LEU A 225 -7.37 -9.10 -2.98
C LEU A 225 -5.90 -9.42 -3.30
N LEU A 226 -5.53 -10.70 -3.40
CA LEU A 226 -4.16 -11.11 -3.74
C LEU A 226 -3.72 -10.78 -5.18
N PRO A 227 -4.57 -10.88 -6.22
CA PRO A 227 -4.09 -10.67 -7.60
C PRO A 227 -3.47 -9.28 -7.80
N GLY A 228 -2.28 -9.24 -8.38
CA GLY A 228 -1.50 -8.02 -8.60
C GLY A 228 0.01 -8.24 -8.52
N LYS A 229 0.77 -7.18 -8.77
CA LYS A 229 2.22 -7.12 -8.56
C LYS A 229 2.51 -6.50 -7.19
N TRP A 230 3.29 -7.18 -6.38
CA TRP A 230 3.60 -6.81 -5.01
C TRP A 230 5.11 -6.80 -4.80
N ARG A 231 5.67 -5.71 -4.26
CA ARG A 231 7.08 -5.62 -3.86
C ARG A 231 7.23 -5.96 -2.39
N LEU A 232 8.12 -6.89 -2.07
CA LEU A 232 8.47 -7.20 -0.69
C LEU A 232 9.26 -6.03 -0.10
N LEU A 233 8.78 -5.48 1.02
CA LEU A 233 9.49 -4.45 1.78
C LEU A 233 10.22 -5.01 3.00
N TYR A 234 9.61 -5.97 3.68
CA TYR A 234 10.13 -6.42 4.97
C TYR A 234 9.77 -7.86 5.28
N HIS A 235 10.67 -8.54 6.01
CA HIS A 235 10.48 -9.88 6.56
C HIS A 235 10.92 -9.89 8.03
N THR A 236 10.08 -10.42 8.93
CA THR A 236 10.43 -10.47 10.36
C THR A 236 11.53 -11.46 10.69
N GLY A 237 11.77 -12.47 9.82
CA GLY A 237 12.75 -13.53 10.09
C GLY A 237 14.20 -13.11 9.78
N ARG A 238 14.42 -12.28 8.75
CA ARG A 238 15.73 -11.74 8.35
C ARG A 238 15.57 -10.41 7.60
N HIS A 239 16.52 -9.50 7.78
CA HIS A 239 16.58 -8.26 6.98
C HIS A 239 17.10 -8.58 5.58
N ILE A 240 16.34 -8.20 4.56
CA ILE A 240 16.84 -8.21 3.18
C ILE A 240 17.94 -7.15 3.09
N GLY A 241 19.14 -7.53 2.65
CA GLY A 241 20.21 -6.57 2.33
C GLY A 241 21.01 -5.97 3.50
N LEU A 242 20.68 -6.23 4.77
CA LEU A 242 21.46 -5.76 5.93
C LEU A 242 21.89 -6.94 6.81
N THR A 243 23.04 -7.52 6.49
CA THR A 243 23.66 -8.57 7.29
C THR A 243 25.10 -8.23 7.63
N LEU A 244 25.49 -8.39 8.90
CA LEU A 244 26.88 -8.25 9.36
C LEU A 244 27.77 -9.44 8.95
N ARG A 245 27.20 -10.46 8.31
CA ARG A 245 27.95 -11.61 7.80
C ARG A 245 28.80 -11.19 6.62
N GLN A 246 29.96 -11.82 6.48
CA GLN A 246 30.79 -11.70 5.29
C GLN A 246 30.39 -12.82 4.30
N PRO A 247 29.71 -12.50 3.19
CA PRO A 247 29.26 -13.53 2.25
C PRO A 247 30.39 -13.97 1.31
N PHE A 248 30.32 -15.22 0.84
CA PHE A 248 31.27 -15.77 -0.14
C PHE A 248 31.17 -15.08 -1.51
N ALA A 249 29.95 -14.80 -1.94
CA ALA A 249 29.66 -13.97 -3.10
C ALA A 249 28.88 -12.73 -2.62
N ARG A 250 29.28 -11.55 -3.07
CA ARG A 250 28.63 -10.30 -2.65
C ARG A 250 27.49 -9.98 -3.59
N VAL A 251 26.29 -10.20 -3.10
CA VAL A 251 25.07 -9.95 -3.84
C VAL A 251 24.27 -8.88 -3.12
N LEU A 252 23.95 -7.82 -3.84
CA LEU A 252 23.00 -6.81 -3.42
C LEU A 252 21.64 -7.18 -3.99
N ILE A 253 20.67 -7.49 -3.13
CA ILE A 253 19.29 -7.72 -3.57
C ILE A 253 18.67 -6.36 -3.94
N GLY A 254 18.09 -6.29 -5.15
CA GLY A 254 17.28 -5.18 -5.60
C GLY A 254 15.83 -5.37 -5.17
N ASP A 255 14.89 -5.07 -6.07
CA ASP A 255 13.47 -5.32 -5.79
C ASP A 255 13.15 -6.82 -5.93
N ALA A 256 12.41 -7.33 -4.94
CA ALA A 256 11.83 -8.68 -4.97
C ALA A 256 10.31 -8.56 -5.14
N HIS A 257 9.83 -8.99 -6.30
CA HIS A 257 8.43 -8.91 -6.68
C HIS A 257 7.72 -10.26 -6.57
N LEU A 258 6.45 -10.17 -6.23
CA LEU A 258 5.45 -11.23 -6.21
C LEU A 258 4.36 -10.84 -7.19
N ILE A 259 4.20 -11.58 -8.28
CA ILE A 259 3.13 -11.39 -9.24
C ILE A 259 2.16 -12.54 -9.06
N VAL A 260 0.95 -12.20 -8.62
CA VAL A 260 -0.13 -13.16 -8.49
C VAL A 260 -1.16 -12.87 -9.57
N SER A 261 -1.37 -13.82 -10.46
CA SER A 261 -2.33 -13.72 -11.55
C SER A 261 -3.43 -14.78 -11.40
N ARG A 262 -4.62 -14.45 -11.91
CA ARG A 262 -5.80 -15.30 -11.80
C ARG A 262 -6.44 -15.43 -13.17
N ALA A 263 -6.54 -16.66 -13.68
CA ALA A 263 -7.06 -16.93 -15.03
C ALA A 263 -8.53 -16.49 -15.19
N SER A 264 -9.37 -16.64 -14.17
CA SER A 264 -10.75 -16.14 -14.18
C SER A 264 -11.31 -15.90 -12.77
N LYS A 265 -12.36 -15.08 -12.65
CA LYS A 265 -13.03 -14.77 -11.37
C LYS A 265 -13.71 -15.98 -10.72
N SER A 266 -13.96 -17.06 -11.46
CA SER A 266 -14.51 -18.31 -10.92
C SER A 266 -13.42 -19.33 -10.57
N ASN A 267 -12.20 -19.19 -11.12
CA ASN A 267 -11.13 -20.14 -10.89
C ASN A 267 -10.45 -19.90 -9.53
N THR A 268 -10.23 -20.96 -8.76
CA THR A 268 -9.48 -20.89 -7.49
C THR A 268 -7.98 -21.16 -7.67
N ASN A 269 -7.58 -21.51 -8.90
CA ASN A 269 -6.18 -21.62 -9.28
C ASN A 269 -5.62 -20.23 -9.55
N LEU A 270 -4.46 -19.97 -8.96
CA LEU A 270 -3.68 -18.75 -9.09
C LEU A 270 -2.32 -19.14 -9.66
N SER A 271 -1.82 -18.32 -10.58
CA SER A 271 -0.43 -18.38 -11.03
C SER A 271 0.40 -17.40 -10.23
N PHE A 272 1.61 -17.83 -9.96
CA PHE A 272 2.59 -17.13 -9.15
C PHE A 272 3.87 -16.99 -9.94
N ASP A 273 4.30 -15.75 -10.12
CA ASP A 273 5.62 -15.44 -10.65
C ASP A 273 6.35 -14.57 -9.63
N SER A 274 7.45 -15.05 -9.08
CA SER A 274 8.39 -14.19 -8.34
C SER A 274 9.48 -13.70 -9.26
N ASP A 275 9.79 -12.40 -9.20
CA ASP A 275 10.90 -11.78 -9.93
C ASP A 275 11.80 -11.04 -8.94
N ILE A 276 13.01 -11.56 -8.75
CA ILE A 276 14.01 -11.03 -7.82
C ILE A 276 15.17 -10.47 -8.65
N GLY A 277 15.32 -9.15 -8.63
CA GLY A 277 16.51 -8.49 -9.17
C GLY A 277 17.65 -8.51 -8.17
N PHE A 278 18.88 -8.69 -8.64
CA PHE A 278 20.08 -8.58 -7.81
C PHE A 278 21.30 -8.08 -8.60
N THR A 279 22.28 -7.54 -7.90
CA THR A 279 23.56 -7.07 -8.45
C THR A 279 24.71 -7.79 -7.76
N ILE A 280 25.59 -8.41 -8.54
CA ILE A 280 26.80 -9.08 -8.07
C ILE A 280 27.93 -8.05 -8.04
N MET A 281 28.41 -7.71 -6.84
CA MET A 281 29.49 -6.74 -6.69
C MET A 281 30.86 -7.40 -6.87
N VAL A 282 31.72 -6.77 -7.65
CA VAL A 282 33.08 -7.26 -7.94
C VAL A 282 34.07 -6.65 -6.95
N GLY A 283 34.96 -7.47 -6.37
CA GLY A 283 36.08 -7.02 -5.53
C GLY A 283 36.01 -7.41 -4.05
N GLN A 284 37.14 -7.23 -3.35
CA GLN A 284 37.34 -7.63 -1.94
C GLN A 284 36.88 -6.58 -0.90
N GLY A 285 36.55 -5.34 -1.29
CA GLY A 285 35.94 -4.31 -0.41
C GLY A 285 34.45 -4.07 -0.71
N TRP A 286 33.65 -3.55 0.23
CA TRP A 286 32.30 -3.05 -0.09
C TRP A 286 32.50 -1.80 -0.95
N PRO A 287 32.24 -1.86 -2.27
CA PRO A 287 32.53 -0.72 -3.11
C PRO A 287 31.52 0.39 -2.76
N HIS A 288 32.01 1.62 -2.62
CA HIS A 288 31.14 2.79 -2.43
C HIS A 288 30.20 2.92 -3.64
N ASP A 289 30.74 2.65 -4.82
CA ASP A 289 30.00 2.48 -6.05
C ASP A 289 29.49 1.04 -6.11
N LYS A 290 28.19 0.83 -5.82
CA LYS A 290 27.49 -0.47 -5.84
C LYS A 290 27.35 -1.09 -7.25
N ILE A 291 28.36 -0.86 -8.09
CA ILE A 291 28.45 -1.29 -9.48
C ILE A 291 28.79 -2.78 -9.50
N GLY A 292 28.21 -3.49 -10.45
CA GLY A 292 28.38 -4.91 -10.60
C GLY A 292 27.51 -5.48 -11.71
N THR A 293 27.63 -6.79 -11.93
CA THR A 293 26.82 -7.49 -12.93
C THR A 293 25.42 -7.71 -12.40
N THR A 294 24.42 -7.28 -13.16
CA THR A 294 23.01 -7.47 -12.83
C THR A 294 22.53 -8.87 -13.18
N GLY A 295 21.63 -9.38 -12.34
CA GLY A 295 21.02 -10.69 -12.49
C GLY A 295 19.56 -10.66 -12.07
N LYS A 296 18.81 -11.64 -12.57
CA LYS A 296 17.41 -11.85 -12.23
C LYS A 296 17.17 -13.31 -11.90
N LEU A 297 16.35 -13.54 -10.88
CA LEU A 297 15.91 -14.87 -10.49
C LEU A 297 14.39 -14.90 -10.55
N LYS A 298 13.85 -15.77 -11.41
CA LYS A 298 12.42 -15.93 -11.61
C LYS A 298 11.95 -17.28 -11.09
N VAL A 299 10.82 -17.27 -10.41
CA VAL A 299 10.16 -18.49 -9.89
C VAL A 299 8.73 -18.52 -10.38
N ASN A 300 8.35 -19.56 -11.11
CA ASN A 300 6.99 -19.71 -11.63
C ASN A 300 6.33 -20.94 -11.01
N THR A 301 5.13 -20.78 -10.46
CA THR A 301 4.34 -21.88 -9.89
C THR A 301 2.85 -21.70 -10.14
N LEU A 302 2.13 -22.81 -10.25
CA LEU A 302 0.67 -22.82 -10.16
C LEU A 302 0.27 -23.32 -8.78
N PHE A 303 -0.71 -22.65 -8.16
CA PHE A 303 -1.19 -23.03 -6.84
C PHE A 303 -2.70 -22.95 -6.71
N LYS A 304 -3.25 -23.79 -5.83
CA LYS A 304 -4.68 -23.83 -5.52
C LYS A 304 -4.92 -23.30 -4.13
N LEU A 305 -5.81 -22.30 -4.03
CA LEU A 305 -6.24 -21.75 -2.75
C LEU A 305 -7.25 -22.70 -2.09
N THR A 306 -6.93 -23.17 -0.88
CA THR A 306 -7.83 -23.99 -0.07
C THR A 306 -8.05 -23.37 1.31
N SER A 307 -9.22 -23.57 1.91
CA SER A 307 -9.46 -23.12 3.28
C SER A 307 -8.62 -23.97 4.23
N GLY A 308 -7.78 -23.33 5.03
CA GLY A 308 -7.08 -23.97 6.15
C GLY A 308 -7.69 -23.58 7.50
N ARG A 309 -7.20 -24.18 8.57
CA ARG A 309 -7.48 -23.78 9.95
C ARG A 309 -6.13 -23.54 10.66
N ARG A 310 -5.91 -22.37 11.25
CA ARG A 310 -4.96 -22.25 12.36
C ARG A 310 -5.74 -22.65 13.59
N LEU A 311 -5.40 -23.80 14.14
CA LEU A 311 -5.46 -23.92 15.58
C LEU A 311 -4.24 -23.11 16.05
N TYR A 312 -4.44 -22.00 16.76
CA TYR A 312 -3.38 -21.61 17.70
C TYR A 312 -3.11 -22.84 18.55
N LEU A 313 -1.85 -23.11 18.86
CA LEU A 313 -1.48 -24.09 19.88
C LEU A 313 -2.23 -23.68 21.16
N LYS A 314 -3.44 -24.20 21.36
CA LYS A 314 -3.93 -24.48 22.70
C LYS A 314 -2.92 -25.48 23.21
N GLU A 315 -2.16 -25.07 24.23
CA GLU A 315 -1.20 -25.85 24.98
C GLU A 315 -1.45 -27.36 24.84
N GLU A 316 -0.79 -27.99 23.87
CA GLU A 316 -0.52 -29.41 24.00
C GLU A 316 0.50 -29.51 25.11
N LYS A 317 0.02 -29.93 26.29
CA LYS A 317 0.83 -30.34 27.42
C LYS A 317 1.68 -31.54 27.02
N THR A 318 2.73 -31.35 26.23
CA THR A 318 3.73 -32.38 25.97
C THR A 318 5.10 -31.76 25.76
N THR A 319 5.92 -31.99 26.77
CA THR A 319 7.38 -31.89 26.86
C THR A 319 8.13 -32.06 25.52
N GLY A 320 8.85 -31.03 25.10
CA GLY A 320 9.83 -31.12 24.00
C GLY A 320 10.46 -29.77 23.68
N ARG A 321 11.74 -29.59 24.05
CA ARG A 321 12.52 -28.35 23.90
C ARG A 321 12.63 -27.87 22.45
N PHE A 322 11.93 -26.79 22.08
CA PHE A 322 12.39 -25.75 21.14
C PHE A 322 11.57 -24.47 21.37
N VAL A 323 12.13 -23.52 22.13
CA VAL A 323 11.51 -22.22 22.41
C VAL A 323 12.07 -21.19 21.43
N PHE A 324 11.28 -20.81 20.42
CA PHE A 324 11.45 -19.57 19.67
C PHE A 324 10.27 -18.64 20.00
N GLY A 325 10.55 -17.55 20.73
CA GLY A 325 9.64 -16.43 20.98
C GLY A 325 8.59 -16.68 22.08
N GLN A 326 8.62 -15.87 23.13
CA GLN A 326 7.65 -15.92 24.23
C GLN A 326 6.18 -15.73 23.76
N PRO A 327 5.23 -16.55 24.23
CA PRO A 327 3.80 -16.43 23.92
C PRO A 327 3.03 -15.64 24.99
N SER A 328 3.35 -14.35 25.19
CA SER A 328 2.70 -13.53 26.25
C SER A 328 2.07 -12.22 25.77
N ASN A 329 2.12 -11.89 24.48
CA ASN A 329 1.66 -10.58 24.00
C ASN A 329 0.23 -10.53 23.46
N VAL A 330 -0.41 -11.65 23.13
CA VAL A 330 -1.77 -11.61 22.56
C VAL A 330 -2.81 -11.21 23.60
N ASP A 331 -2.76 -11.79 24.80
CA ASP A 331 -3.65 -11.40 25.90
C ASP A 331 -3.35 -9.99 26.42
N SER A 332 -2.08 -9.57 26.42
CA SER A 332 -1.70 -8.22 26.81
C SER A 332 -2.09 -7.16 25.77
N LEU A 333 -2.04 -7.49 24.47
CA LEU A 333 -2.54 -6.68 23.36
C LEU A 333 -4.07 -6.61 23.38
N ALA A 334 -4.74 -7.73 23.56
CA ALA A 334 -6.20 -7.80 23.68
C ALA A 334 -6.67 -6.95 24.88
N GLN A 335 -5.98 -7.02 26.03
CA GLN A 335 -6.23 -6.17 27.19
C GLN A 335 -5.96 -4.68 26.91
N LYS A 336 -4.88 -4.32 26.20
CA LYS A 336 -4.58 -2.93 25.79
C LYS A 336 -5.62 -2.38 24.81
N LEU A 337 -6.13 -3.22 23.91
CA LEU A 337 -7.18 -2.89 22.94
C LEU A 337 -8.59 -2.93 23.56
N TRP A 338 -8.78 -3.55 24.73
CA TRP A 338 -10.02 -3.47 25.51
C TRP A 338 -10.21 -2.15 26.27
N GLY A 339 -9.22 -1.26 26.25
CA GLY A 339 -9.34 0.08 26.82
C GLY A 339 -10.51 0.87 26.21
N LYS A 340 -11.17 1.71 27.02
CA LYS A 340 -12.35 2.53 26.64
C LYS A 340 -12.21 3.30 25.31
N LYS A 341 -10.97 3.61 24.88
CA LYS A 341 -10.66 4.33 23.62
C LYS A 341 -10.84 3.47 22.36
N TRP A 342 -10.58 2.18 22.43
CA TRP A 342 -10.61 1.27 21.27
C TRP A 342 -11.94 0.55 21.12
N ARG A 343 -12.70 0.37 22.21
CA ARG A 343 -14.02 -0.28 22.20
C ARG A 343 -15.05 0.40 21.28
N LYS A 344 -14.92 1.72 21.02
CA LYS A 344 -15.77 2.46 20.08
C LYS A 344 -15.33 2.37 18.62
N ALA A 345 -14.07 2.00 18.37
CA ALA A 345 -13.46 1.97 17.05
C ALA A 345 -13.31 0.54 16.49
N MET A 346 -13.59 -0.50 17.28
CA MET A 346 -13.49 -1.90 16.84
C MET A 346 -14.71 -2.31 16.01
N PRO A 347 -14.52 -2.96 14.84
CA PRO A 347 -15.63 -3.46 14.03
C PRO A 347 -16.24 -4.77 14.58
N PHE A 348 -15.64 -5.37 15.62
CA PHE A 348 -16.06 -6.66 16.18
C PHE A 348 -16.58 -6.53 17.62
N LYS A 349 -17.65 -7.27 17.95
CA LYS A 349 -18.14 -7.43 19.34
C LYS A 349 -17.22 -8.34 20.17
N GLU A 350 -16.52 -9.27 19.53
CA GLU A 350 -15.53 -10.18 20.13
C GLU A 350 -14.31 -10.29 19.22
N PHE A 351 -13.11 -10.45 19.79
CA PHE A 351 -11.89 -10.64 18.99
C PHE A 351 -11.91 -12.02 18.32
N PRO A 352 -11.53 -12.11 17.03
CA PRO A 352 -11.46 -13.41 16.36
C PRO A 352 -10.44 -14.30 17.08
N SER A 353 -10.90 -15.47 17.52
CA SER A 353 -10.07 -16.47 18.22
C SER A 353 -9.00 -17.10 17.33
N SER A 354 -9.10 -16.92 16.00
CA SER A 354 -8.09 -17.31 15.01
C SER A 354 -8.13 -16.41 13.78
N ILE A 355 -6.95 -16.06 13.24
CA ILE A 355 -6.87 -15.47 11.89
C ILE A 355 -7.18 -16.61 10.91
N PRO A 356 -8.14 -16.43 9.98
CA PRO A 356 -8.42 -17.40 8.95
C PRO A 356 -7.17 -17.72 8.13
N VAL A 357 -6.97 -19.01 7.94
CA VAL A 357 -5.82 -19.59 7.28
C VAL A 357 -6.24 -20.03 5.89
N ALA A 358 -5.43 -19.67 4.91
CA ALA A 358 -5.53 -20.18 3.57
C ALA A 358 -4.33 -21.11 3.36
N LYS A 359 -4.59 -22.38 3.04
CA LYS A 359 -3.53 -23.30 2.66
C LYS A 359 -3.33 -23.19 1.15
N LEU A 360 -2.11 -22.85 0.75
CA LEU A 360 -1.67 -22.86 -0.64
C LEU A 360 -1.01 -24.19 -0.92
N VAL A 361 -1.56 -24.94 -1.87
CA VAL A 361 -0.92 -26.17 -2.37
C VAL A 361 -0.23 -25.79 -3.68
N SER A 362 1.10 -25.79 -3.69
CA SER A 362 1.92 -25.57 -4.88
C SER A 362 2.02 -26.85 -5.70
N GLY A 363 2.02 -26.70 -7.02
CA GLY A 363 2.49 -27.72 -7.96
C GLY A 363 4.00 -27.64 -8.16
N ASP A 364 4.46 -27.98 -9.36
CA ASP A 364 5.87 -27.90 -9.73
C ASP A 364 6.39 -26.46 -9.65
N ILE A 365 7.64 -26.33 -9.18
CA ILE A 365 8.33 -25.05 -8.98
C ILE A 365 9.47 -24.92 -9.96
N ASP A 366 9.27 -24.06 -10.95
CA ASP A 366 10.29 -23.74 -11.94
C ASP A 366 11.10 -22.53 -11.45
N VAL A 367 12.41 -22.70 -11.31
CA VAL A 367 13.33 -21.63 -10.91
C VAL A 367 14.33 -21.38 -12.03
N THR A 368 14.40 -20.15 -12.51
CA THR A 368 15.31 -19.74 -13.58
C THR A 368 16.15 -18.55 -13.13
N MET A 369 17.47 -18.61 -13.34
CA MET A 369 18.39 -17.51 -13.05
C MET A 369 19.02 -17.03 -14.36
N SER A 370 18.97 -15.73 -14.61
CA SER A 370 19.64 -15.07 -15.73
C SER A 370 20.62 -14.02 -15.23
N LEU A 371 21.75 -13.87 -15.91
CA LEU A 371 22.76 -12.86 -15.64
C LEU A 371 22.99 -12.07 -16.94
N ASP A 372 23.18 -10.76 -16.81
CA ASP A 372 23.37 -9.90 -17.98
C ASP A 372 24.75 -10.11 -18.62
N ASP A 373 25.77 -10.39 -17.79
CA ASP A 373 27.09 -10.81 -18.24
C ASP A 373 27.41 -12.24 -17.80
N PRO A 374 28.10 -13.03 -18.64
CA PRO A 374 28.53 -14.37 -18.26
C PRO A 374 29.56 -14.28 -17.12
N LEU A 375 29.33 -15.04 -16.04
CA LEU A 375 30.38 -15.31 -15.05
C LEU A 375 31.51 -16.03 -15.77
N ASN A 376 32.77 -15.67 -15.49
CA ASN A 376 33.97 -16.33 -16.03
C ASN A 376 33.97 -17.83 -15.68
N GLN A 377 33.26 -18.65 -16.47
CA GLN A 377 33.12 -20.12 -16.53
C GLN A 377 33.14 -20.95 -15.23
N ASN A 378 33.08 -20.32 -14.05
CA ASN A 378 33.25 -21.00 -12.78
C ASN A 378 31.88 -21.28 -12.14
N ILE A 379 31.41 -22.52 -12.33
CA ILE A 379 30.14 -23.03 -11.77
C ILE A 379 30.05 -22.82 -10.25
N ALA A 380 31.18 -22.89 -9.53
CA ALA A 380 31.20 -22.69 -8.09
C ALA A 380 30.80 -21.25 -7.68
N ILE A 381 31.13 -20.26 -8.50
CA ILE A 381 30.76 -18.86 -8.25
C ILE A 381 29.24 -18.70 -8.43
N ALA A 382 28.66 -19.29 -9.48
CA ALA A 382 27.21 -19.27 -9.70
C ALA A 382 26.45 -19.94 -8.54
N GLN A 383 26.93 -21.09 -8.03
CA GLN A 383 26.34 -21.76 -6.87
C GLN A 383 26.39 -20.89 -5.61
N ASN A 384 27.51 -20.20 -5.38
CA ASN A 384 27.67 -19.27 -4.25
C ASN A 384 26.72 -18.08 -4.37
N ILE A 385 26.51 -17.54 -5.57
CA ILE A 385 25.55 -16.45 -5.83
C ILE A 385 24.12 -16.91 -5.52
N VAL A 386 23.71 -18.08 -6.04
CA VAL A 386 22.36 -18.62 -5.77
C VAL A 386 22.15 -18.85 -4.27
N LYS A 387 23.15 -19.44 -3.59
CA LYS A 387 23.11 -19.66 -2.14
C LYS A 387 22.98 -18.34 -1.38
N GLU A 388 23.69 -17.31 -1.84
CA GLU A 388 23.65 -15.98 -1.27
C GLU A 388 22.26 -15.34 -1.41
N VAL A 389 21.69 -15.37 -2.62
CA VAL A 389 20.33 -14.85 -2.88
C VAL A 389 19.30 -15.56 -2.00
N ARG A 390 19.36 -16.90 -1.92
CA ARG A 390 18.48 -17.70 -1.05
C ARG A 390 18.65 -17.42 0.45
N THR A 391 19.80 -16.89 0.85
CA THR A 391 20.08 -16.55 2.25
C THR A 391 19.47 -15.20 2.63
N GLN A 392 19.44 -14.25 1.69
CA GLN A 392 18.92 -12.90 1.88
C GLN A 392 17.41 -12.77 1.63
N VAL A 393 16.86 -13.56 0.72
CA VAL A 393 15.44 -13.52 0.35
C VAL A 393 14.64 -14.54 1.16
N PRO A 394 13.42 -14.20 1.65
CA PRO A 394 12.60 -15.13 2.42
C PRO A 394 12.24 -16.39 1.60
N PRO A 395 12.23 -17.58 2.23
CA PRO A 395 11.88 -18.82 1.55
C PRO A 395 10.46 -18.82 0.97
N GLU A 396 9.55 -18.02 1.53
CA GLU A 396 8.16 -17.87 1.08
C GLU A 396 8.04 -17.22 -0.31
N ILE A 397 9.07 -16.50 -0.77
CA ILE A 397 9.12 -15.94 -2.13
C ILE A 397 9.44 -17.03 -3.17
N PHE A 398 10.14 -18.08 -2.77
CA PHE A 398 10.47 -19.21 -3.66
C PHE A 398 9.39 -20.29 -3.65
N ASP A 399 8.64 -20.39 -2.55
CA ASP A 399 7.68 -21.46 -2.33
C ASP A 399 6.52 -20.95 -1.48
N LEU A 400 5.38 -20.73 -2.15
CA LEU A 400 4.16 -20.25 -1.54
C LEU A 400 3.48 -21.24 -0.60
N SER A 401 3.81 -22.54 -0.65
CA SER A 401 3.25 -23.51 0.32
C SER A 401 3.64 -23.17 1.76
N LYS A 402 4.69 -22.34 1.91
CA LYS A 402 5.15 -21.82 3.19
C LYS A 402 4.31 -20.64 3.68
N LEU A 403 3.29 -20.17 2.96
CA LEU A 403 2.35 -19.17 3.45
C LEU A 403 1.12 -19.83 4.09
N ILE A 404 0.75 -19.33 5.27
CA ILE A 404 -0.38 -19.82 6.07
C ILE A 404 -1.53 -18.83 6.07
N CYS A 405 -1.25 -17.56 6.30
CA CYS A 405 -2.29 -16.53 6.36
C CYS A 405 -1.75 -15.20 5.86
N GLY A 406 -2.65 -14.24 5.82
CA GLY A 406 -2.53 -13.09 4.98
C GLY A 406 -3.60 -12.10 5.40
N THR A 407 -3.13 -10.89 5.64
CA THR A 407 -3.91 -9.78 6.11
C THR A 407 -3.82 -8.74 5.03
N TYR A 408 -4.93 -8.55 4.35
CA TYR A 408 -5.07 -7.45 3.42
C TYR A 408 -5.54 -6.22 4.19
N ILE A 409 -4.75 -5.17 4.15
CA ILE A 409 -4.99 -3.95 4.93
C ILE A 409 -5.75 -2.95 4.07
N ASP A 410 -5.20 -2.65 2.90
CA ASP A 410 -5.76 -1.74 1.91
C ASP A 410 -5.19 -2.07 0.51
N PRO A 411 -5.67 -1.43 -0.58
CA PRO A 411 -5.19 -1.68 -1.94
C PRO A 411 -3.68 -1.61 -2.18
N ARG A 412 -2.92 -1.03 -1.26
CA ARG A 412 -1.48 -0.83 -1.37
C ARG A 412 -0.69 -1.83 -0.54
N LEU A 413 -1.26 -2.38 0.53
CA LEU A 413 -0.49 -3.07 1.56
C LEU A 413 -1.05 -4.46 1.88
N LEU A 414 -0.17 -5.44 1.77
CA LEU A 414 -0.46 -6.83 2.05
C LEU A 414 0.56 -7.37 3.06
N VAL A 415 0.07 -8.03 4.11
CA VAL A 415 0.92 -8.77 5.05
C VAL A 415 0.66 -10.24 4.85
N LEU A 416 1.70 -11.05 4.63
CA LEU A 416 1.60 -12.50 4.54
C LEU A 416 2.39 -13.15 5.69
N ARG A 417 1.89 -14.25 6.24
CA ARG A 417 2.55 -15.01 7.31
C ARG A 417 3.05 -16.35 6.80
N GLY A 418 4.32 -16.61 7.08
CA GLY A 418 4.97 -17.88 6.83
C GLY A 418 4.58 -18.96 7.84
N VAL A 419 4.85 -20.23 7.50
CA VAL A 419 4.66 -21.40 8.38
C VAL A 419 5.48 -21.30 9.66
N ASN A 420 6.66 -20.70 9.55
CA ASN A 420 7.57 -20.36 10.65
C ASN A 420 7.05 -19.21 11.55
N GLY A 421 5.88 -18.64 11.28
CA GLY A 421 5.33 -17.49 12.00
C GLY A 421 5.91 -16.14 11.57
N SER A 422 6.83 -16.10 10.62
CA SER A 422 7.38 -14.85 10.09
C SER A 422 6.33 -14.05 9.33
N ALA A 423 6.41 -12.71 9.37
CA ALA A 423 5.55 -11.83 8.59
C ALA A 423 6.35 -11.20 7.44
N LEU A 424 5.74 -11.17 6.27
CA LEU A 424 6.20 -10.53 5.06
C LEU A 424 5.30 -9.32 4.79
N LEU A 425 5.87 -8.13 4.68
CA LEU A 425 5.17 -6.90 4.36
C LEU A 425 5.40 -6.54 2.89
N PHE A 426 4.32 -6.40 2.13
CA PHE A 426 4.35 -6.09 0.71
C PHE A 426 3.65 -4.78 0.39
N THR A 427 4.19 -4.04 -0.56
CA THR A 427 3.52 -2.90 -1.20
C THR A 427 3.12 -3.21 -2.62
N ARG A 428 2.01 -2.66 -3.09
CA ARG A 428 1.55 -2.88 -4.46
C ARG A 428 2.35 -2.05 -5.45
N CYS A 429 2.76 -2.67 -6.54
CA CYS A 429 3.43 -2.02 -7.66
C CYS A 429 2.48 -1.90 -8.86
N CYS A 430 2.74 -0.90 -9.69
CA CYS A 430 2.10 -0.82 -11.00
C CYS A 430 2.64 -1.92 -11.90
N VAL A 431 1.77 -2.57 -12.66
CA VAL A 431 2.17 -3.62 -13.60
C VAL A 431 2.94 -3.03 -14.79
N ASP A 432 2.65 -1.77 -15.16
CA ASP A 432 3.34 -1.04 -16.21
C ASP A 432 4.38 -0.06 -15.62
N GLU A 433 5.65 -0.45 -15.61
CA GLU A 433 6.77 0.42 -15.21
C GLU A 433 7.19 1.40 -16.32
N ASN A 434 6.72 1.20 -17.56
CA ASN A 434 7.08 2.00 -18.73
C ASN A 434 6.13 3.19 -19.01
N LEU A 435 5.38 3.66 -18.01
CA LEU A 435 4.49 4.82 -18.13
C LEU A 435 5.26 6.13 -18.25
#